data_AF-A0A418SVB3-F1
#
_entry.id   AF-A0A418SVB3-F1
#
_cell.length_a   1.000
_cell.length_b   1.000
_cell.length_c   1.000
_cell.angle_alpha   90.00
_cell.angle_beta   90.00
_cell.angle_gamma   90.00
#
_symmetry.space_group_name_H-M   'P 1'
#
loop_
_entity.id
_entity.type
_entity.pdbx_description
1 polymer ?
#
loop_
_entity_poly.entity_id
_entity_poly.type
_entity_poly.pdbx_seq_one_letter_code
_entity_poly.pdbx_strand_id
1 'polypeptide(L)'
;MSRILRARPATSPPRGSKGGVVNFIPYLSFQGECHEAFETYARVFGGELQINRFDEMPEATGMPELEPDQAGWILHAQLTLPDGGRLLGSDTPRQFGGERMAGSSIAVTLQSEAEIRRVFDELAEGSTVKMEPGPTFFASFFAMLTDRFGASWMLVVEAE
;
A
#
# COMPACT_ATOMS: atom_id res chain seq x y z
N MET A 1 23.97 12.72 -49.32
CA MET A 1 23.66 11.71 -48.30
C MET A 1 22.39 12.15 -47.58
N SER A 2 21.24 11.53 -47.88
CA SER A 2 19.96 11.86 -47.24
C SER A 2 19.33 10.56 -46.74
N ARG A 3 19.24 10.40 -45.41
CA ARG A 3 18.58 9.25 -44.76
C ARG A 3 17.14 9.64 -44.47
N ILE A 4 16.22 9.05 -45.22
CA ILE A 4 14.78 9.13 -44.97
C ILE A 4 14.48 8.25 -43.75
N LEU A 5 14.10 8.87 -42.62
CA LEU A 5 13.48 8.17 -41.50
C LEU A 5 12.11 7.65 -41.97
N ARG A 6 11.97 6.33 -42.07
CA ARG A 6 10.65 5.70 -42.18
C ARG A 6 10.05 5.60 -40.79
N ALA A 7 8.90 6.26 -40.58
CA ALA A 7 8.08 6.07 -39.38
C ALA A 7 7.70 4.58 -39.25
N ARG A 8 7.90 4.02 -38.06
CA ARG A 8 7.35 2.70 -37.70
C ARG A 8 5.82 2.81 -37.64
N PRO A 9 5.06 1.89 -38.25
CA PRO A 9 3.61 1.90 -38.08
C PRO A 9 3.29 1.64 -36.61
N ALA A 10 2.35 2.41 -36.05
CA ALA A 10 1.81 2.16 -34.73
C ALA A 10 1.17 0.77 -34.73
N THR A 11 1.68 -0.13 -33.89
CA THR A 11 1.05 -1.42 -33.62
C THR A 11 -0.27 -1.15 -32.90
N SER A 12 -1.38 -1.34 -33.61
CA SER A 12 -2.71 -1.33 -33.00
C SER A 12 -2.75 -2.38 -31.87
N PRO A 13 -3.37 -2.08 -30.72
CA PRO A 13 -3.53 -3.07 -29.66
C PRO A 13 -4.36 -4.25 -30.18
N PRO A 14 -4.11 -5.48 -29.69
CA PRO A 14 -4.90 -6.64 -30.09
C PRO A 14 -6.37 -6.40 -29.75
N ARG A 15 -7.25 -6.60 -30.74
CA ARG A 15 -8.70 -6.57 -30.55
C ARG A 15 -9.08 -7.77 -29.67
N GLY A 16 -9.38 -7.49 -28.40
CA GLY A 16 -9.93 -8.51 -27.52
C GLY A 16 -9.75 -8.31 -26.01
N SER A 17 -9.81 -7.09 -25.46
CA SER A 17 -10.05 -6.97 -24.02
C SER A 17 -11.56 -6.96 -23.79
N LYS A 18 -12.14 -8.12 -23.46
CA LYS A 18 -13.40 -8.08 -22.71
C LYS A 18 -13.06 -7.36 -21.39
N GLY A 19 -13.60 -6.17 -21.19
CA GLY A 19 -13.41 -5.42 -19.96
C GLY A 19 -13.78 -6.31 -18.77
N GLY A 20 -12.87 -6.40 -17.80
CA GLY A 20 -13.03 -7.23 -16.60
C GLY A 20 -12.23 -6.62 -15.45
N VAL A 21 -12.55 -7.03 -14.22
CA VAL A 21 -11.81 -6.63 -13.02
C VAL A 21 -10.37 -7.13 -13.15
N VAL A 22 -9.40 -6.25 -12.92
CA VAL A 22 -7.97 -6.53 -13.16
C VAL A 22 -7.22 -6.84 -11.86
N ASN A 23 -7.57 -6.18 -10.74
CA ASN A 23 -6.97 -6.43 -9.43
C ASN A 23 -7.84 -5.84 -8.29
N PHE A 24 -7.66 -6.34 -7.06
CA PHE A 24 -8.07 -5.67 -5.81
C PHE A 24 -6.84 -5.07 -5.14
N ILE A 25 -6.94 -3.83 -4.66
CA ILE A 25 -5.84 -3.14 -3.99
C ILE A 25 -6.31 -2.75 -2.59
N PRO A 26 -5.62 -3.15 -1.51
CA PRO A 26 -5.98 -2.70 -0.18
C PRO A 26 -5.87 -1.18 -0.06
N TYR A 27 -6.84 -0.57 0.60
CA TYR A 27 -6.86 0.85 0.91
C TYR A 27 -6.96 1.03 2.42
N LEU A 28 -5.93 1.63 3.02
CA LEU A 28 -5.77 1.75 4.47
C LEU A 28 -6.19 3.13 4.96
N SER A 29 -7.03 3.17 5.98
CA SER A 29 -7.52 4.41 6.60
C SER A 29 -6.84 4.66 7.95
N PHE A 30 -6.31 5.87 8.12
CA PHE A 30 -5.62 6.33 9.34
C PHE A 30 -6.26 7.61 9.91
N GLN A 31 -5.81 8.04 11.09
CA GLN A 31 -6.29 9.25 11.76
C GLN A 31 -5.14 10.25 12.01
N GLY A 32 -4.47 10.67 10.93
CA GLY A 32 -3.35 11.61 10.97
C GLY A 32 -1.97 10.94 10.94
N GLU A 33 -1.91 9.62 10.80
CA GLU A 33 -0.69 8.82 10.85
C GLU A 33 -0.30 8.27 9.46
N CYS A 34 -1.08 8.53 8.41
CA CYS A 34 -0.90 7.89 7.10
C CYS A 34 0.49 8.18 6.51
N HIS A 35 0.99 9.41 6.66
CA HIS A 35 2.31 9.78 6.14
C HIS A 35 3.42 8.92 6.77
N GLU A 36 3.50 8.88 8.10
CA GLU A 36 4.52 8.12 8.83
C GLU A 36 4.40 6.61 8.57
N ALA A 37 3.15 6.12 8.48
CA ALA A 37 2.87 4.73 8.14
C ALA A 37 3.43 4.38 6.76
N PHE A 38 3.13 5.18 5.73
CA PHE A 38 3.57 4.91 4.37
C PHE A 38 5.07 5.12 4.15
N GLU A 39 5.71 6.08 4.83
CA GLU A 39 7.17 6.17 4.85
C GLU A 39 7.80 4.91 5.47
N THR A 40 7.22 4.41 6.56
CA THR A 40 7.66 3.16 7.18
C THR A 40 7.48 1.99 6.22
N TYR A 41 6.33 1.87 5.55
CA TYR A 41 6.06 0.78 4.60
C TYR A 41 6.99 0.84 3.38
N ALA A 42 7.26 2.04 2.84
CA ALA A 42 8.21 2.22 1.76
C ALA A 42 9.64 1.79 2.16
N ARG A 43 10.04 2.05 3.40
CA ARG A 43 11.33 1.61 3.94
C ARG A 43 11.40 0.09 4.14
N VAL A 44 10.34 -0.52 4.69
CA VAL A 44 10.28 -1.95 5.04
C VAL A 44 10.13 -2.84 3.82
N PHE A 45 9.18 -2.50 2.93
CA PHE A 45 8.83 -3.30 1.77
C PHE A 45 9.53 -2.83 0.48
N GLY A 46 10.16 -1.66 0.49
CA GLY A 46 10.65 -1.01 -0.71
C GLY A 46 9.52 -0.40 -1.55
N GLY A 47 9.88 0.11 -2.72
CA GLY A 47 8.94 0.68 -3.69
C GLY A 47 8.95 2.20 -3.76
N GLU A 48 8.15 2.73 -4.68
CA GLU A 48 7.97 4.17 -4.90
C GLU A 48 6.74 4.66 -4.14
N LEU A 49 6.96 5.64 -3.25
CA LEU A 49 5.91 6.28 -2.48
C LEU A 49 5.47 7.60 -3.14
N GLN A 50 4.18 7.73 -3.38
CA GLN A 50 3.54 8.93 -3.90
C GLN A 50 2.49 9.40 -2.89
N ILE A 51 2.50 10.70 -2.57
CA ILE A 51 1.62 11.30 -1.56
C ILE A 51 0.97 12.54 -2.15
N ASN A 52 -0.34 12.68 -1.91
CA ASN A 52 -1.11 13.89 -2.12
C ASN A 52 -1.70 14.34 -0.78
N ARG A 53 -1.55 15.61 -0.44
CA ARG A 53 -2.06 16.19 0.82
C ARG A 53 -3.34 16.97 0.60
N PHE A 54 -4.13 17.15 1.66
CA PHE A 54 -5.36 17.95 1.59
C PHE A 54 -5.07 19.44 1.31
N ASP A 55 -3.99 20.00 1.87
CA ASP A 55 -3.56 21.40 1.67
C ASP A 55 -3.02 21.69 0.25
N GLU A 56 -2.78 20.66 -0.55
CA GLU A 56 -2.36 20.76 -1.95
C GLU A 56 -3.54 20.69 -2.93
N MET A 57 -4.76 20.51 -2.43
CA MET A 57 -5.95 20.41 -3.27
C MET A 57 -6.38 21.77 -3.85
N PRO A 58 -6.84 21.81 -5.11
CA PRO A 58 -7.46 23.02 -5.65
C PRO A 58 -8.72 23.41 -4.88
N GLU A 59 -8.91 24.71 -4.65
CA GLU A 59 -10.06 25.27 -3.91
C GLU A 59 -11.43 24.91 -4.54
N ALA A 60 -11.46 24.58 -5.84
CA ALA A 60 -12.69 24.30 -6.60
C ALA A 60 -13.24 22.87 -6.44
N THR A 61 -12.75 22.09 -5.48
CA THR A 61 -13.10 20.66 -5.34
C THR A 61 -14.43 20.41 -4.63
N GLY A 62 -15.03 21.43 -4.01
CA GLY A 62 -16.33 21.32 -3.33
C GLY A 62 -16.30 20.40 -2.10
N MET A 63 -15.12 20.17 -1.53
CA MET A 63 -14.95 19.34 -0.35
C MET A 63 -15.44 20.05 0.92
N PRO A 64 -15.99 19.30 1.89
CA PRO A 64 -16.21 19.79 3.24
C PRO A 64 -14.98 20.47 3.82
N GLU A 65 -15.21 21.51 4.61
CA GLU A 65 -14.14 22.19 5.35
C GLU A 65 -13.49 21.22 6.35
N LEU A 66 -12.17 21.20 6.33
CA LEU A 66 -11.35 20.39 7.24
C LEU A 66 -11.09 21.19 8.51
N GLU A 67 -10.89 20.48 9.61
CA GLU A 67 -10.38 21.12 10.81
C GLU A 67 -8.94 21.62 10.57
N PRO A 68 -8.49 22.71 11.23
CA PRO A 68 -7.17 23.29 10.98
C PRO A 68 -5.99 22.31 11.16
N ASP A 69 -6.13 21.33 12.06
CA ASP A 69 -5.12 20.29 12.31
C ASP A 69 -5.13 19.15 11.27
N GLN A 70 -6.14 19.13 10.38
CA GLN A 70 -6.30 18.15 9.31
C GLN A 70 -5.84 18.64 7.94
N ALA A 71 -5.53 19.94 7.79
CA ALA A 71 -5.10 20.49 6.50
C ALA A 71 -3.87 19.76 5.92
N GLY A 72 -2.93 19.38 6.79
CA GLY A 72 -1.71 18.69 6.39
C GLY A 72 -1.84 17.17 6.24
N TRP A 73 -3.03 16.60 6.48
CA TRP A 73 -3.29 15.16 6.40
C TRP A 73 -3.16 14.64 4.97
N ILE A 74 -2.98 13.33 4.86
CA ILE A 74 -2.83 12.66 3.57
C ILE A 74 -4.20 12.41 2.96
N LEU A 75 -4.46 13.06 1.83
CA LEU A 75 -5.63 12.79 0.98
C LEU A 75 -5.51 11.41 0.32
N HIS A 76 -4.33 11.11 -0.22
CA HIS A 76 -4.07 9.87 -0.90
C HIS A 76 -2.58 9.53 -0.89
N ALA A 77 -2.24 8.35 -0.40
CA ALA A 77 -0.93 7.73 -0.53
C ALA A 77 -1.02 6.48 -1.41
N GLN A 78 0.00 6.28 -2.24
CA GLN A 78 0.19 5.09 -3.03
C GLN A 78 1.65 4.63 -2.89
N LEU A 79 1.83 3.41 -2.39
CA LEU A 79 3.10 2.70 -2.44
C LEU A 79 3.05 1.69 -3.59
N THR A 80 3.99 1.78 -4.52
CA THR A 80 4.09 0.88 -5.68
C THR A 80 5.39 0.08 -5.61
N LEU A 81 5.27 -1.25 -5.50
CA LEU A 81 6.40 -2.17 -5.51
C LEU A 81 6.98 -2.33 -6.93
N PRO A 82 8.25 -2.73 -7.08
CA PRO A 82 8.89 -2.89 -8.40
C PRO A 82 8.19 -3.88 -9.34
N ASP A 83 7.45 -4.85 -8.81
CA ASP A 83 6.70 -5.87 -9.54
C ASP A 83 5.25 -5.45 -9.87
N GLY A 84 4.87 -4.23 -9.51
CA GLY A 84 3.54 -3.67 -9.75
C GLY A 84 2.53 -3.93 -8.63
N GLY A 85 2.92 -4.58 -7.53
CA GLY A 85 2.15 -4.63 -6.30
C GLY A 85 1.87 -3.22 -5.76
N ARG A 86 0.67 -2.99 -5.20
CA ARG A 86 0.27 -1.67 -4.71
C ARG A 86 -0.40 -1.75 -3.35
N LEU A 87 -0.17 -0.72 -2.54
CA LEU A 87 -0.88 -0.42 -1.31
C LEU A 87 -1.33 1.03 -1.35
N LEU A 88 -2.58 1.29 -1.00
CA LEU A 88 -3.17 2.63 -0.99
C LEU A 88 -3.57 3.02 0.43
N GLY A 89 -3.65 4.31 0.70
CA GLY A 89 -4.18 4.79 1.97
C GLY A 89 -4.48 6.27 2.02
N SER A 90 -5.12 6.70 3.10
CA SER A 90 -5.34 8.11 3.43
C SER A 90 -5.56 8.28 4.93
N ASP A 91 -5.44 9.52 5.39
CA ASP A 91 -6.06 9.92 6.64
C ASP A 91 -7.54 10.22 6.38
N THR A 92 -8.43 9.80 7.29
CA THR A 92 -9.88 9.94 7.11
C THR A 92 -10.45 10.96 8.09
N PRO A 93 -10.67 12.23 7.70
CA PRO A 93 -11.34 13.19 8.55
C PRO A 93 -12.72 12.69 9.00
N ARG A 94 -13.21 13.17 10.15
CA ARG A 94 -14.52 12.78 10.71
C ARG A 94 -15.67 13.03 9.72
N GLN A 95 -15.55 14.08 8.93
CA GLN A 95 -16.46 14.49 7.87
C GLN A 95 -16.58 13.43 6.76
N PHE A 96 -15.59 12.55 6.61
CA PHE A 96 -15.56 11.43 5.65
C PHE A 96 -15.71 10.05 6.34
N GLY A 97 -16.18 10.02 7.58
CA GLY A 97 -16.42 8.78 8.36
C GLY A 97 -15.54 8.65 9.59
N GLY A 98 -14.29 9.17 9.55
CA GLY A 98 -13.41 9.20 10.72
C GLY A 98 -12.97 7.86 11.28
N GLU A 99 -13.12 6.77 10.52
CA GLU A 99 -12.83 5.42 10.99
C GLU A 99 -11.41 5.01 10.59
N ARG A 100 -10.63 4.60 11.59
CA ARG A 100 -9.36 3.90 11.38
C ARG A 100 -9.63 2.49 10.85
N MET A 101 -8.71 1.96 10.07
CA MET A 101 -8.83 0.58 9.58
C MET A 101 -9.00 -0.42 10.75
N ALA A 102 -9.93 -1.35 10.60
CA ALA A 102 -10.17 -2.43 11.54
C ALA A 102 -10.76 -3.65 10.83
N GLY A 103 -10.58 -4.84 11.41
CA GLY A 103 -11.25 -6.07 10.96
C GLY A 103 -10.68 -6.76 9.72
N SER A 104 -9.62 -6.22 9.10
CA SER A 104 -8.95 -6.80 7.92
C SER A 104 -7.46 -7.00 8.18
N SER A 105 -6.86 -7.95 7.45
CA SER A 105 -5.40 -8.15 7.40
C SER A 105 -4.90 -8.10 5.97
N ILE A 106 -3.68 -7.60 5.79
CA ILE A 106 -2.99 -7.49 4.52
C ILE A 106 -2.00 -8.65 4.44
N ALA A 107 -2.21 -9.54 3.48
CA ALA A 107 -1.28 -10.62 3.20
C ALA A 107 -0.14 -10.13 2.31
N VAL A 108 1.09 -10.44 2.70
CA VAL A 108 2.32 -10.07 1.98
C VAL A 108 3.10 -11.35 1.69
N THR A 109 3.16 -11.71 0.42
CA THR A 109 3.97 -12.85 -0.04
C THR A 109 5.44 -12.42 -0.15
N LEU A 110 6.31 -13.16 0.51
CA LEU A 110 7.76 -12.93 0.58
C LEU A 110 8.52 -14.12 0.02
N GLN A 111 9.74 -13.87 -0.44
CA GLN A 111 10.53 -14.86 -1.19
C GLN A 111 11.26 -15.87 -0.32
N SER A 112 11.41 -15.62 0.99
CA SER A 112 12.16 -16.51 1.89
C SER A 112 11.81 -16.28 3.36
N GLU A 113 12.18 -17.24 4.21
CA GLU A 113 12.09 -17.09 5.66
C GLU A 113 12.92 -15.91 6.19
N ALA A 114 14.07 -15.64 5.56
CA ALA A 114 14.93 -14.53 5.91
C ALA A 114 14.24 -13.18 5.67
N GLU A 115 13.51 -13.03 4.56
CA GLU A 115 12.72 -11.84 4.29
C GLU A 115 11.55 -11.69 5.27
N ILE A 116 10.87 -12.78 5.65
CA ILE A 116 9.85 -12.72 6.71
C ILE A 116 10.46 -12.18 8.00
N ARG A 117 11.59 -12.71 8.45
CA ARG A 117 12.23 -12.27 9.70
C ARG A 117 12.63 -10.79 9.65
N ARG A 118 13.25 -10.35 8.54
CA ARG A 118 13.62 -8.95 8.34
C ARG A 118 12.40 -8.03 8.43
N VAL A 119 11.36 -8.31 7.65
CA VAL A 119 10.12 -7.51 7.62
C VAL A 119 9.42 -7.53 8.96
N PHE A 120 9.34 -8.69 9.60
CA PHE A 120 8.73 -8.86 10.92
C PHE A 120 9.44 -7.99 11.96
N ASP A 121 10.76 -8.07 12.05
CA ASP A 121 11.55 -7.30 13.03
C ASP A 121 11.38 -5.79 12.83
N GLU A 122 11.35 -5.31 11.59
CA GLU A 122 11.18 -3.90 11.29
C GLU A 122 9.76 -3.37 11.58
N LEU A 123 8.74 -4.24 11.55
CA LEU A 123 7.36 -3.90 11.90
C LEU A 123 7.04 -4.17 13.38
N ALA A 124 7.87 -4.93 14.09
CA ALA A 124 7.58 -5.40 15.44
C ALA A 124 7.59 -4.28 16.49
N GLU A 125 8.33 -3.20 16.26
CA GLU A 125 8.42 -2.07 17.19
C GLU A 125 7.05 -1.38 17.38
N GLY A 126 6.55 -1.41 18.62
CA GLY A 126 5.24 -0.88 18.97
C GLY A 126 4.06 -1.70 18.42
N SER A 127 4.33 -2.88 17.87
CA SER A 127 3.30 -3.78 17.36
C SER A 127 2.64 -4.63 18.44
N THR A 128 1.50 -5.22 18.10
CA THR A 128 0.94 -6.38 18.78
C THR A 128 1.23 -7.63 17.95
N VAL A 129 2.19 -8.43 18.38
CA VAL A 129 2.47 -9.74 17.76
C VAL A 129 1.31 -10.68 18.02
N LYS A 130 0.76 -11.27 16.95
CA LYS A 130 -0.30 -12.28 17.00
C LYS A 130 0.26 -13.69 16.82
N MET A 131 1.30 -13.82 16.00
CA MET A 131 1.99 -15.07 15.72
C MET A 131 3.45 -14.79 15.34
N GLU A 132 4.37 -15.37 16.11
CA GLU A 132 5.82 -15.31 15.84
C GLU A 132 6.18 -16.03 14.54
N PRO A 133 7.28 -15.64 13.86
CA PRO A 133 7.69 -16.26 12.61
C PRO A 133 8.05 -17.75 12.77
N GLY A 134 7.38 -18.61 12.01
CA GLY A 134 7.62 -20.05 12.03
C GLY A 134 6.92 -20.81 10.90
N PRO A 135 7.25 -22.10 10.70
CA PRO A 135 6.55 -22.95 9.76
C PRO A 135 5.12 -23.24 10.24
N THR A 136 4.21 -23.44 9.30
CA THR A 136 2.80 -23.81 9.58
C THR A 136 2.37 -24.98 8.71
N PHE A 137 1.18 -25.53 8.96
CA PHE A 137 0.66 -26.62 8.13
C PHE A 137 0.20 -26.17 6.73
N PHE A 138 0.01 -24.87 6.50
CA PHE A 138 -0.57 -24.30 5.28
C PHE A 138 0.40 -23.38 4.51
N ALA A 139 1.55 -23.06 5.08
CA ALA A 139 2.59 -22.23 4.47
C ALA A 139 3.96 -22.68 4.95
N SER A 140 4.96 -22.60 4.07
CA SER A 140 6.36 -22.92 4.39
C SER A 140 6.84 -22.14 5.61
N PHE A 141 6.51 -20.85 5.66
CA PHE A 141 6.88 -19.96 6.75
C PHE A 141 5.87 -18.81 6.86
N PHE A 142 5.50 -18.42 8.09
CA PHE A 142 4.40 -17.50 8.32
C PHE A 142 4.60 -16.69 9.61
N ALA A 143 4.09 -15.45 9.62
CA ALA A 143 4.04 -14.60 10.80
C ALA A 143 2.83 -13.64 10.77
N MET A 144 2.37 -13.19 11.94
CA MET A 144 1.29 -12.19 12.04
C MET A 144 1.55 -11.18 13.14
N LEU A 145 1.33 -9.91 12.82
CA LEU A 145 1.34 -8.81 13.78
C LEU A 145 0.36 -7.72 13.37
N THR A 146 0.01 -6.85 14.31
CA THR A 146 -0.60 -5.56 14.03
C THR A 146 0.40 -4.48 14.38
N ASP A 147 0.83 -3.67 13.42
CA ASP A 147 1.86 -2.66 13.65
C ASP A 147 1.37 -1.49 14.54
N ARG A 148 2.28 -0.56 14.86
CA ARG A 148 1.94 0.62 15.68
C ARG A 148 0.86 1.51 15.06
N PHE A 149 0.68 1.45 13.75
CA PHE A 149 -0.34 2.18 12.99
C PHE A 149 -1.66 1.40 12.85
N GLY A 150 -1.77 0.23 13.47
CA GLY A 150 -2.97 -0.61 13.48
C GLY A 150 -3.19 -1.44 12.23
N ALA A 151 -2.30 -1.41 11.25
CA ALA A 151 -2.41 -2.29 10.10
C ALA A 151 -2.06 -3.73 10.54
N SER A 152 -2.94 -4.68 10.20
CA SER A 152 -2.72 -6.11 10.50
C SER A 152 -2.04 -6.77 9.32
N TRP A 153 -0.88 -7.38 9.55
CA TRP A 153 -0.03 -7.97 8.52
C TRP A 153 0.01 -9.49 8.66
N MET A 154 -0.12 -10.19 7.54
CA MET A 154 0.11 -11.62 7.40
C MET A 154 1.30 -11.81 6.45
N LEU A 155 2.45 -12.16 7.00
CA LEU A 155 3.68 -12.37 6.22
C LEU A 155 3.75 -13.85 5.85
N VAL A 156 3.82 -14.17 4.57
CA VAL A 156 3.74 -15.56 4.09
C VAL A 156 4.83 -15.87 3.07
N VAL A 157 5.49 -17.00 3.27
CA VAL A 157 6.23 -17.70 2.21
C VAL A 157 5.36 -18.88 1.85
N GLU A 158 4.91 -18.91 0.59
CA GLU A 158 4.01 -19.95 0.11
C GLU A 158 4.66 -21.34 0.18
N ALA A 159 3.84 -22.37 0.27
CA ALA A 159 4.30 -23.75 0.13
C ALA A 159 4.59 -24.06 -1.35
N GLU A 160 5.73 -24.69 -1.63
CA GLU A 160 6.02 -25.29 -2.95
C GLU A 160 5.18 -26.55 -3.20
#